data_AF-A0A7W7DA49-F1
#
_entry.id   AF-A0A7W7DA49-F1
#
_cell.length_a   1.000
_cell.length_b   1.000
_cell.length_c   1.000
_cell.angle_alpha   90.00
_cell.angle_beta   90.00
_cell.angle_gamma   90.00
#
_symmetry.space_group_name_H-M   'P 1'
#
loop_
_entity.id
_entity.type
_entity.pdbx_description
1 polymer ?
#
loop_
_entity_poly.entity_id
_entity_poly.type
_entity_poly.pdbx_seq_one_letter_code
_entity_poly.pdbx_strand_id
1 'polypeptide(L)'
;MARVKLRRDRFVESAQGRGLTSQQAQADAIGVGKSTHSRALAGHITLSGEYVVGTLKALGDKQIRNMLDELFEIDGEMQVAS
;
A
#
# COMPACT_ATOMS: atom_id res chain seq x y z
N MET A 1 9.52 -0.87 -20.12
CA MET A 1 8.66 -0.72 -18.93
C MET A 1 9.45 -0.10 -17.80
N ALA A 2 8.90 0.93 -17.14
CA ALA A 2 9.54 1.52 -15.96
C ALA A 2 9.44 0.54 -14.78
N ARG A 3 10.53 0.39 -14.01
CA ARG A 3 10.53 -0.43 -12.77
C ARG A 3 10.23 0.48 -11.59
N VAL A 4 9.17 0.17 -10.84
CA VAL A 4 8.80 0.88 -9.62
C VAL A 4 9.35 0.12 -8.42
N LYS A 5 10.01 0.84 -7.50
CA LYS A 5 10.52 0.32 -6.24
C LYS A 5 10.08 1.21 -5.08
N LEU A 6 9.94 0.62 -3.91
CA LEU A 6 9.60 1.37 -2.70
C LEU A 6 10.80 2.18 -2.23
N ARG A 7 10.58 3.46 -1.92
CA ARG A 7 11.54 4.25 -1.14
C ARG A 7 11.31 3.93 0.34
N ARG A 8 11.95 2.85 0.82
CA ARG A 8 11.73 2.26 2.16
C ARG A 8 11.56 3.29 3.26
N ASP A 9 12.54 4.16 3.47
CA ASP A 9 12.54 5.07 4.62
C ASP A 9 11.39 6.07 4.56
N ARG A 10 11.10 6.62 3.36
CA ARG A 10 9.97 7.53 3.15
C ARG A 10 8.62 6.86 3.32
N PHE A 11 8.51 5.61 2.87
CA PHE A 11 7.30 4.82 3.09
C PHE A 11 7.10 4.55 4.59
N VAL A 12 8.14 4.11 5.30
CA VAL A 12 8.05 3.78 6.74
C VAL A 12 7.70 5.01 7.56
N GLU A 13 8.34 6.16 7.28
CA GLU A 13 8.03 7.45 7.91
C GLU A 13 6.56 7.83 7.71
N SER A 14 6.07 7.76 6.46
CA SER A 14 4.67 8.08 6.14
C SER A 14 3.69 7.11 6.79
N ALA A 15 4.01 5.80 6.80
CA ALA A 15 3.20 4.77 7.42
C ALA A 15 3.10 4.95 8.94
N GLN A 16 4.21 5.27 9.61
CA GLN A 16 4.24 5.60 11.03
C GLN A 16 3.37 6.83 11.35
N GLY A 17 3.44 7.88 10.51
CA GLY A 17 2.58 9.05 10.63
C GLY A 17 1.08 8.76 10.49
N ARG A 18 0.71 7.60 9.94
CA ARG A 18 -0.67 7.10 9.83
C ARG A 18 -1.01 6.04 10.89
N GLY A 19 -0.11 5.75 11.84
CA GLY A 19 -0.31 4.72 12.86
C GLY A 19 -0.03 3.28 12.40
N LEU A 20 0.48 3.08 11.17
CA LEU A 20 0.83 1.76 10.63
C LEU A 20 2.25 1.38 11.04
N THR A 21 2.42 1.05 12.32
CA THR A 21 3.74 0.86 12.96
C THR A 21 4.35 -0.54 12.78
N SER A 22 3.56 -1.52 12.32
CA SER A 22 4.03 -2.89 12.06
C SER A 22 4.01 -3.23 10.56
N GLN A 23 4.90 -4.12 10.12
CA GLN A 23 4.88 -4.59 8.71
C GLN A 23 3.58 -5.31 8.35
N GLN A 24 2.91 -5.94 9.32
CA GLN A 24 1.62 -6.58 9.08
C GLN A 24 0.55 -5.52 8.83
N ALA A 25 0.43 -4.52 9.71
CA ALA A 25 -0.54 -3.44 9.53
C ALA A 25 -0.33 -2.66 8.23
N GLN A 26 0.92 -2.47 7.82
CA GLN A 26 1.26 -1.87 6.52
C GLN A 26 0.80 -2.75 5.35
N ALA A 27 1.06 -4.06 5.42
CA ALA A 27 0.66 -4.99 4.38
C ALA A 27 -0.87 -5.10 4.25
N ASP A 28 -1.57 -5.18 5.39
CA ASP A 28 -3.04 -5.23 5.45
C ASP A 28 -3.65 -3.95 4.88
N ALA A 29 -3.11 -2.78 5.24
CA ALA A 29 -3.59 -1.50 4.71
C ALA A 29 -3.40 -1.36 3.19
N ILE A 30 -2.35 -1.97 2.63
CA ILE A 30 -2.09 -2.01 1.18
C ILE A 30 -2.93 -3.09 0.49
N GLY A 31 -3.43 -4.09 1.22
CA GLY A 31 -4.14 -5.24 0.66
C GLY A 31 -3.22 -6.32 0.10
N VAL A 32 -2.03 -6.51 0.68
CA VAL A 32 -1.06 -7.54 0.24
C VAL A 32 -0.60 -8.42 1.40
N GLY A 33 -0.07 -9.59 1.09
CA GLY A 33 0.57 -10.45 2.10
C GLY A 33 1.84 -9.84 2.69
N LYS A 34 2.09 -10.09 3.99
CA LYS A 34 3.30 -9.62 4.70
C LYS A 34 4.62 -10.03 4.03
N SER A 35 4.69 -11.23 3.46
CA SER A 35 5.89 -11.70 2.75
C SER A 35 6.19 -10.87 1.50
N THR A 36 5.15 -10.50 0.74
CA THR A 36 5.24 -9.59 -0.41
C THR A 36 5.68 -8.20 0.04
N HIS A 37 5.08 -7.66 1.11
CA HIS A 37 5.45 -6.36 1.67
C HIS A 37 6.91 -6.34 2.17
N SER A 38 7.36 -7.39 2.85
CA SER A 38 8.75 -7.52 3.30
C SER A 38 9.75 -7.50 2.13
N ARG A 39 9.45 -8.25 1.06
CA ARG A 39 10.24 -8.23 -0.19
C ARG A 39 10.24 -6.85 -0.87
N ALA A 40 9.12 -6.13 -0.82
CA ALA A 40 9.00 -4.77 -1.35
C ALA A 40 9.88 -3.78 -0.56
N LEU A 41 9.83 -3.82 0.78
CA LEU A 41 10.67 -3.00 1.66
C LEU A 41 12.16 -3.25 1.45
N ALA A 42 12.55 -4.50 1.19
CA ALA A 42 13.93 -4.88 0.89
C ALA A 42 14.34 -4.61 -0.57
N GLY A 43 13.43 -4.13 -1.42
CA GLY A 43 13.71 -3.79 -2.82
C GLY A 43 14.02 -5.01 -3.72
N HIS A 44 13.65 -6.21 -3.28
CA HIS A 44 13.87 -7.47 -3.99
C HIS A 44 12.87 -7.70 -5.13
N ILE A 45 11.81 -6.90 -5.20
CA ILE A 45 10.77 -7.02 -6.23
C ILE A 45 10.55 -5.69 -6.94
N THR A 46 10.04 -5.78 -8.17
CA THR A 46 9.36 -4.65 -8.80
C THR A 46 7.92 -4.63 -8.28
N LEU A 47 7.41 -3.45 -7.94
CA LEU A 47 6.05 -3.30 -7.43
C LEU A 47 5.03 -3.48 -8.56
N SER A 48 3.96 -4.23 -8.30
CA SER A 48 2.80 -4.32 -9.19
C SER A 48 1.98 -3.03 -9.15
N GLY A 49 1.12 -2.82 -10.15
CA GLY A 49 0.15 -1.71 -10.13
C GLY A 49 -0.75 -1.77 -8.89
N GLU A 50 -1.22 -2.97 -8.51
CA GLU A 50 -2.02 -3.20 -7.30
C GLU A 50 -1.32 -2.71 -6.03
N TYR A 51 -0.02 -3.03 -5.86
CA TYR A 51 0.73 -2.57 -4.70
C TYR A 51 0.82 -1.04 -4.66
N VAL A 52 1.02 -0.40 -5.81
CA VAL A 52 1.11 1.07 -5.91
C VAL A 52 -0.23 1.71 -5.56
N VAL A 53 -1.34 1.19 -6.10
CA VAL A 53 -2.70 1.66 -5.79
C VAL A 53 -3.02 1.46 -4.31
N GLY A 54 -2.74 0.28 -3.75
CA GLY A 54 -2.94 -0.01 -2.33
C GLY A 54 -2.12 0.92 -1.42
N THR A 55 -0.89 1.25 -1.81
CA THR A 55 -0.06 2.23 -1.09
C THR A 55 -0.67 3.63 -1.12
N LEU A 56 -1.17 4.07 -2.28
CA LEU A 56 -1.83 5.36 -2.42
C LEU A 56 -3.14 5.42 -1.63
N LYS A 57 -3.92 4.33 -1.59
CA LYS A 57 -5.13 4.22 -0.78
C LYS A 57 -4.81 4.26 0.73
N ALA A 58 -3.75 3.57 1.16
CA ALA A 58 -3.35 3.50 2.55
C ALA A 58 -2.75 4.82 3.09
N LEU A 59 -1.87 5.46 2.31
CA LEU A 59 -1.04 6.58 2.79
C LEU A 59 -1.41 7.93 2.18
N GLY A 60 -2.10 7.94 1.04
CA GLY A 60 -2.52 9.14 0.33
C GLY A 60 -3.39 10.04 1.18
N ASP A 61 -3.39 11.33 0.85
CA ASP A 61 -4.32 12.28 1.44
C ASP A 61 -5.75 12.04 0.95
N LYS A 62 -6.69 12.87 1.44
CA LYS A 62 -8.10 12.78 1.05
C LYS A 62 -8.29 13.00 -0.46
N GLN A 63 -7.52 13.89 -1.08
CA GLN A 63 -7.66 14.19 -2.50
C GLN A 63 -7.24 12.99 -3.35
N ILE A 64 -6.10 12.36 -3.05
CA ILE A 64 -5.64 11.16 -3.75
C ILE A 64 -6.66 10.03 -3.62
N ARG A 65 -7.21 9.80 -2.43
CA ARG A 65 -8.19 8.73 -2.22
C ARG A 65 -9.49 8.98 -2.99
N ASN A 66 -10.00 10.20 -2.96
CA ASN A 66 -11.17 10.57 -3.77
C ASN A 66 -10.91 10.35 -5.26
N MET A 67 -9.74 10.75 -5.78
CA MET A 67 -9.38 10.48 -7.17
C MET A 67 -9.29 9.00 -7.49
N LEU A 68 -8.80 8.16 -6.57
CA LEU A 68 -8.79 6.71 -6.77
C LEU A 68 -10.20 6.14 -6.87
N ASP A 69 -11.09 6.56 -5.98
CA ASP A 69 -12.48 6.10 -5.93
C ASP A 69 -13.31 6.59 -7.15
N GLU A 70 -13.00 7.78 -7.68
CA GLU A 70 -13.65 8.33 -8.88
C GLU A 70 -13.20 7.66 -10.18
N LEU A 71 -11.94 7.21 -10.24
CA LEU A 71 -11.31 6.73 -11.48
C LEU A 71 -11.27 5.20 -11.60
N PHE A 72 -11.32 4.48 -10.48
CA PHE A 72 -11.10 3.04 -10.46
C PHE A 72 -12.10 2.33 -9.55
N GLU A 73 -12.69 1.25 -10.04
CA GLU A 73 -13.35 0.27 -9.20
C GLU A 73 -12.27 -0.63 -8.56
N ILE A 74 -12.07 -0.50 -7.25
CA ILE A 74 -11.07 -1.26 -6.49
C ILE A 74 -11.82 -2.27 -5.61
N ASP A 75 -12.01 -3.49 -6.13
CA ASP A 75 -12.59 -4.60 -5.38
C ASP A 75 -11.66 -5.01 -4.22
N GLY A 76 -12.16 -4.91 -2.98
CA GLY A 76 -11.36 -5.26 -1.80
C GLY A 76 -11.82 -4.67 -0.48
N GLU A 77 -13.11 -4.38 -0.30
CA GLU A 77 -13.62 -4.26 1.07
C GLU A 77 -13.53 -5.63 1.73
N MET A 78 -12.69 -5.73 2.75
CA MET A 78 -12.69 -6.83 3.70
C MET A 78 -14.13 -7.12 4.13
N GLN A 79 -14.69 -8.23 3.66
CA GLN A 79 -15.72 -8.92 4.42
C GLN A 79 -15.04 -9.37 5.72
N VAL A 80 -15.26 -8.60 6.78
CA VAL A 80 -15.04 -9.09 8.13
C VAL A 80 -16.09 -10.18 8.31
N ALA A 81 -15.64 -11.44 8.30
CA ALA A 81 -16.51 -12.57 8.59
C ALA A 81 -17.16 -12.36 9.97
N SER A 82 -18.49 -12.38 10.00
CA SER A 82 -19.35 -12.36 11.18
C SER A 82 -19.09 -13.54 12.12
#